data_AF-A0A1G6J8J8-F1
#
_entry.id   AF-A0A1G6J8J8-F1
#
_cell.length_a   1.000
_cell.length_b   1.000
_cell.length_c   1.000
_cell.angle_alpha   90.00
_cell.angle_beta   90.00
_cell.angle_gamma   90.00
#
_symmetry.space_group_name_H-M   'P 1'
#
loop_
_entity.id
_entity.type
_entity.pdbx_description
1 polymer ?
#
loop_
_entity_poly.entity_id
_entity_poly.type
_entity_poly.pdbx_seq_one_letter_code
_entity_poly.pdbx_strand_id
1 'polypeptide(L)'
;MRYHFSIHSKHVIYFEMLMYKKLLHVGLFALATSLSTHIYANSPTQELMSLTDASRTLNNTINSMLPIYKQRATQMVEQRTGHNPLTARDLQVVDQLTQSMFATSQDYLKRMNMLQSIEGVYATYYTDQEIQAYLKFLKSPEGRSIMSKNAQVNAAVEQQVAISIANLAKSMSFQQKISQDTQNILMQLPVKK
;
A
#
# COMPACT_ATOMS: atom_id res chain seq x y z
N MET A 1 36.31 -84.44 -54.56
CA MET A 1 37.61 -83.82 -54.91
C MET A 1 37.74 -82.49 -54.18
N ARG A 2 38.88 -82.33 -53.47
CA ARG A 2 39.50 -81.09 -52.95
C ARG A 2 38.92 -80.37 -51.71
N TYR A 3 39.69 -80.54 -50.61
CA TYR A 3 40.18 -79.58 -49.60
C TYR A 3 39.18 -78.68 -48.82
N HIS A 4 39.07 -78.83 -47.49
CA HIS A 4 39.90 -78.25 -46.40
C HIS A 4 39.56 -76.80 -46.03
N PHE A 5 39.08 -76.63 -44.79
CA PHE A 5 39.38 -75.59 -43.78
C PHE A 5 39.98 -74.24 -44.25
N SER A 6 39.37 -73.12 -43.84
CA SER A 6 39.87 -72.27 -42.75
C SER A 6 39.20 -70.87 -42.69
N ILE A 7 38.52 -70.61 -41.57
CA ILE A 7 38.56 -69.43 -40.69
C ILE A 7 38.81 -68.05 -41.33
N HIS A 8 37.80 -67.17 -41.34
CA HIS A 8 37.90 -65.79 -40.77
C HIS A 8 36.55 -65.05 -40.82
N SER A 9 36.29 -64.27 -39.77
CA SER A 9 35.38 -63.11 -39.76
C SER A 9 33.86 -63.34 -39.61
N LYS A 10 33.42 -63.67 -38.38
CA LYS A 10 32.11 -63.21 -37.86
C LYS A 10 32.19 -62.54 -36.49
N HIS A 11 33.39 -62.19 -36.01
CA HIS A 11 33.57 -61.34 -34.83
C HIS A 11 33.24 -59.86 -35.07
N VAL A 12 32.90 -59.46 -36.30
CA VAL A 12 32.44 -58.10 -36.64
C VAL A 12 30.93 -57.93 -36.48
N ILE A 13 30.15 -59.01 -36.38
CA ILE A 13 28.67 -58.93 -36.32
C ILE A 13 28.13 -58.89 -34.88
N TYR A 14 28.93 -59.28 -33.88
CA TYR A 14 28.51 -59.28 -32.47
C TYR A 14 28.69 -57.94 -31.76
N PHE A 15 29.44 -56.99 -32.33
CA PHE A 15 29.69 -55.68 -31.73
C PHE A 15 28.58 -54.66 -32.05
N GLU A 16 28.01 -54.72 -33.26
CA GLU A 16 26.87 -53.89 -33.68
C GLU A 16 25.53 -54.34 -33.05
N MET A 17 25.41 -55.62 -32.68
CA MET A 17 24.17 -56.17 -32.12
C MET A 17 24.03 -55.97 -30.59
N LEU A 18 25.10 -55.53 -29.91
CA LEU A 18 25.07 -55.20 -28.47
C LEU A 18 24.62 -53.75 -28.19
N MET A 19 24.66 -52.85 -29.18
CA MET A 19 24.13 -51.47 -29.08
C MET A 19 22.62 -51.37 -29.30
N TYR A 20 21.92 -52.48 -29.57
CA TYR A 20 20.45 -52.53 -29.59
C TYR A 20 19.85 -53.18 -28.32
N LYS A 21 20.68 -53.43 -27.30
CA LYS A 21 20.30 -54.16 -26.08
C LYS A 21 19.76 -53.27 -24.92
N LYS A 22 19.49 -51.97 -25.12
CA LYS A 22 19.16 -51.07 -23.98
C LYS A 22 18.08 -50.01 -24.21
N LEU A 23 17.25 -50.13 -25.25
CA LEU A 23 16.25 -49.10 -25.60
C LEU A 23 14.80 -49.59 -25.61
N LEU A 24 14.48 -50.60 -24.78
CA LEU A 24 13.15 -51.24 -24.78
C LEU A 24 12.48 -51.31 -23.40
N HIS A 25 12.85 -50.44 -22.44
CA HIS A 25 12.29 -50.48 -21.07
C HIS A 25 12.08 -49.12 -20.39
N VAL A 26 11.68 -48.07 -21.11
CA VAL A 26 11.32 -46.80 -20.45
C VAL A 26 10.02 -46.25 -21.02
N GLY A 27 9.02 -46.12 -20.15
CA GLY A 27 8.01 -45.07 -20.33
C GLY A 27 6.54 -45.44 -20.26
N LEU A 28 6.11 -46.33 -19.34
CA LEU A 28 4.73 -46.26 -18.84
C LEU A 28 4.74 -45.45 -17.53
N PHE A 29 4.97 -44.14 -17.63
CA PHE A 29 4.72 -43.23 -16.53
C PHE A 29 3.34 -42.62 -16.76
N ALA A 30 2.40 -42.96 -15.88
CA ALA A 30 1.08 -42.39 -15.85
C ALA A 30 1.19 -40.85 -15.83
N LEU A 31 0.66 -40.19 -16.86
CA LEU A 31 0.31 -38.78 -16.81
C LEU A 31 -0.89 -38.63 -15.86
N ALA A 32 -0.62 -38.72 -14.57
CA ALA A 32 -1.46 -38.06 -13.58
C ALA A 32 -1.22 -36.56 -13.76
N THR A 33 -1.95 -35.94 -14.67
CA THR A 33 -2.14 -34.49 -14.65
C THR A 33 -2.86 -34.19 -13.35
N SER A 34 -2.10 -33.92 -12.28
CA SER A 34 -2.61 -33.16 -11.16
C SER A 34 -3.07 -31.84 -11.74
N LEU A 35 -4.38 -31.70 -11.93
CA LEU A 35 -5.05 -30.41 -11.93
C LEU A 35 -4.66 -29.76 -10.59
N SER A 36 -3.54 -29.05 -10.59
CA SER A 36 -3.24 -28.08 -9.56
C SER A 36 -4.32 -27.03 -9.71
N THR A 37 -5.43 -27.21 -9.00
CA THR A 37 -6.27 -26.09 -8.60
C THR A 37 -5.33 -25.16 -7.85
N HIS A 38 -4.79 -24.15 -8.54
CA HIS A 38 -4.21 -23.00 -7.89
C HIS A 38 -5.36 -22.38 -7.11
N ILE A 39 -5.54 -22.83 -5.86
CA ILE A 39 -6.25 -22.06 -4.87
C ILE A 39 -5.50 -20.74 -4.87
N TYR A 40 -6.16 -19.66 -5.27
CA TYR A 40 -5.60 -18.31 -5.21
C TYR A 40 -5.33 -18.00 -3.74
N ALA A 41 -4.18 -18.46 -3.23
CA ALA A 41 -3.64 -17.97 -1.99
C ALA A 41 -3.37 -16.49 -2.23
N ASN A 42 -3.93 -15.64 -1.36
CA ASN A 42 -3.68 -14.21 -1.42
C ASN A 42 -2.18 -13.96 -1.49
N SER A 43 -1.75 -13.00 -2.31
CA SER A 43 -0.33 -12.60 -2.33
C SER A 43 0.09 -12.19 -0.92
N PRO A 44 1.38 -12.35 -0.54
CA PRO A 44 1.87 -11.87 0.76
C PRO A 44 1.53 -10.40 0.99
N THR A 45 1.55 -9.60 -0.07
CA THR A 45 1.17 -8.19 -0.03
C THR A 45 -0.33 -7.99 0.22
N GLN A 46 -1.20 -8.79 -0.40
CA GLN A 46 -2.65 -8.78 -0.10
C GLN A 46 -2.94 -9.19 1.34
N GLU A 47 -2.23 -10.19 1.85
CA GLU A 47 -2.35 -10.58 3.26
C GLU A 47 -1.87 -9.44 4.16
N LEU A 48 -0.77 -8.76 3.81
CA LEU A 48 -0.23 -7.65 4.58
C LEU A 48 -1.21 -6.48 4.62
N MET A 49 -1.88 -6.19 3.49
CA MET A 49 -2.93 -5.19 3.41
C MET A 49 -4.19 -5.53 4.23
N SER A 50 -4.44 -6.80 4.53
CA SER A 50 -5.53 -7.21 5.42
C SER A 50 -5.18 -7.06 6.90
N LEU A 51 -3.88 -7.18 7.23
CA LEU A 51 -3.35 -7.09 8.59
C LEU A 51 -2.92 -5.67 8.98
N THR A 52 -2.63 -4.84 7.97
CA THR A 52 -2.48 -3.40 8.11
C THR A 52 -3.85 -2.79 7.90
N ASP A 53 -4.24 -1.79 8.69
CA ASP A 53 -5.58 -1.17 8.61
C ASP A 53 -5.81 -0.37 7.29
N ALA A 54 -5.16 -0.73 6.18
CA ALA A 54 -5.14 -0.04 4.90
C ALA A 54 -6.54 0.23 4.34
N SER A 55 -7.46 -0.74 4.44
CA SER A 55 -8.86 -0.54 4.03
C SER A 55 -9.58 0.48 4.91
N ARG A 56 -9.33 0.47 6.22
CA ARG A 56 -9.91 1.46 7.15
C ARG A 56 -9.31 2.83 6.87
N THR A 57 -8.01 2.93 6.66
CA THR A 57 -7.31 4.17 6.30
C THR A 57 -7.88 4.76 5.01
N LEU A 58 -8.02 3.96 3.96
CA LEU A 58 -8.62 4.39 2.69
C LEU A 58 -10.04 4.93 2.90
N ASN A 59 -10.89 4.20 3.63
CA ASN A 59 -12.26 4.64 3.93
C ASN A 59 -12.28 5.94 4.74
N ASN A 60 -11.40 6.09 5.73
CA ASN A 60 -11.29 7.31 6.52
C ASN A 60 -10.83 8.50 5.67
N THR A 61 -9.88 8.29 4.76
CA THR A 61 -9.41 9.31 3.80
C THR A 61 -10.52 9.72 2.84
N ILE A 62 -11.34 8.77 2.36
CA ILE A 62 -12.50 9.10 1.53
C ILE A 62 -13.51 9.92 2.35
N ASN A 63 -13.84 9.47 3.57
CA ASN A 63 -14.84 10.13 4.41
C ASN A 63 -14.41 11.54 4.87
N SER A 64 -13.10 11.81 4.99
CA SER A 64 -12.60 13.14 5.34
C SER A 64 -12.85 14.19 4.24
N MET A 65 -13.26 13.77 3.03
CA MET A 65 -13.63 14.67 1.93
C MET A 65 -15.02 15.29 2.13
N LEU A 66 -15.91 14.67 2.91
CA LEU A 66 -17.27 15.13 3.14
C LEU A 66 -17.37 16.59 3.65
N PRO A 67 -16.61 17.02 4.69
CA PRO A 67 -16.63 18.43 5.11
C PRO A 67 -16.11 19.39 4.04
N ILE A 68 -15.12 18.97 3.24
CA ILE A 68 -14.58 19.78 2.13
C ILE A 68 -15.66 20.01 1.06
N TYR A 69 -16.41 18.96 0.71
CA TYR A 69 -17.53 19.07 -0.22
C TYR A 69 -18.67 19.92 0.33
N LYS A 70 -18.97 19.81 1.63
CA LYS A 70 -19.97 20.66 2.28
C LYS A 70 -19.58 22.13 2.19
N GLN A 71 -18.33 22.46 2.50
CA GLN A 71 -17.82 23.83 2.38
C GLN A 71 -17.90 24.35 0.94
N ARG A 72 -17.50 23.53 -0.05
CA ARG A 72 -17.62 23.88 -1.47
C ARG A 72 -19.06 24.08 -1.91
N ALA A 73 -19.97 23.21 -1.49
CA ALA A 73 -21.40 23.30 -1.79
C ALA A 73 -22.02 24.58 -1.20
N THR A 74 -21.69 24.91 0.05
CA THR A 74 -22.09 26.17 0.70
C THR A 74 -21.68 27.37 -0.14
N GLN A 75 -20.40 27.46 -0.52
CA GLN A 75 -19.89 28.57 -1.33
C GLN A 75 -20.60 28.68 -2.69
N MET A 76 -20.88 27.56 -3.35
CA MET A 76 -21.61 27.54 -4.62
C MET A 76 -23.04 28.08 -4.47
N VAL A 77 -23.73 27.69 -3.39
CA VAL A 77 -25.10 28.14 -3.15
C VAL A 77 -25.13 29.62 -2.77
N GLU A 78 -24.25 30.07 -1.87
CA GLU A 78 -24.12 31.50 -1.50
C GLU A 78 -23.82 32.37 -2.73
N GLN A 79 -22.88 31.96 -3.58
CA GLN A 79 -22.55 32.69 -4.81
C GLN A 79 -23.70 32.74 -5.80
N ARG A 80 -24.55 31.70 -5.83
CA ARG A 80 -25.67 31.60 -6.78
C ARG A 80 -26.90 32.36 -6.32
N THR A 81 -27.21 32.33 -5.03
CA THR A 81 -28.46 32.91 -4.48
C THR A 81 -28.25 34.29 -3.87
N GLY A 82 -27.03 34.62 -3.45
CA GLY A 82 -26.74 35.83 -2.69
C GLY A 82 -27.27 35.80 -1.24
N HIS A 83 -27.83 34.67 -0.78
CA HIS A 83 -28.35 34.56 0.58
C HIS A 83 -27.22 34.38 1.60
N ASN A 84 -27.19 35.25 2.60
CA ASN A 84 -26.38 35.10 3.79
C ASN A 84 -27.10 35.78 4.98
N PRO A 85 -27.72 35.03 5.91
CA PRO A 85 -27.61 33.58 6.08
C PRO A 85 -28.39 32.77 5.03
N LEU A 86 -27.98 31.51 4.83
CA LEU A 86 -28.67 30.55 3.96
C LEU A 86 -30.09 30.23 4.46
N THR A 87 -31.04 30.08 3.53
CA THR A 87 -32.41 29.63 3.83
C THR A 87 -32.49 28.12 4.03
N ALA A 88 -33.63 27.62 4.52
CA ALA A 88 -33.87 26.17 4.63
C ALA A 88 -33.76 25.46 3.27
N ARG A 89 -34.23 26.10 2.18
CA ARG A 89 -34.12 25.53 0.83
C ARG A 89 -32.68 25.51 0.36
N ASP A 90 -31.89 26.54 0.66
CA ASP A 90 -30.47 26.60 0.33
C ASP A 90 -29.69 25.49 1.02
N LEU A 91 -29.95 25.25 2.31
CA LEU A 91 -29.32 24.17 3.07
C LEU A 91 -29.64 22.79 2.46
N GLN A 92 -30.88 22.56 2.00
CA GLN A 92 -31.20 21.33 1.27
C GLN A 92 -30.41 21.19 -0.03
N VAL A 93 -30.19 22.29 -0.77
CA VAL A 93 -29.35 22.27 -1.99
C VAL A 93 -27.89 22.00 -1.64
N VAL A 94 -27.37 22.60 -0.57
CA VAL A 94 -26.02 22.32 -0.06
C VAL A 94 -25.84 20.83 0.22
N ASP A 95 -26.78 20.20 0.92
CA ASP A 95 -26.73 18.78 1.23
C ASP A 95 -26.79 17.92 -0.06
N GLN A 96 -27.68 18.25 -1.00
CA GLN A 96 -27.78 17.56 -2.29
C GLN A 96 -26.47 17.63 -3.10
N LEU A 97 -25.86 18.81 -3.19
CA LEU A 97 -24.59 19.02 -3.89
C LEU A 97 -23.45 18.28 -3.19
N THR A 98 -23.41 18.32 -1.85
CA THR A 98 -22.42 17.60 -1.04
C THR A 98 -22.48 16.10 -1.33
N GLN A 99 -23.68 15.51 -1.28
CA GLN A 99 -23.88 14.09 -1.56
C GLN A 99 -23.55 13.73 -3.01
N SER A 100 -23.92 14.58 -3.97
CA SER A 100 -23.59 14.36 -5.38
C SER A 100 -22.08 14.35 -5.62
N MET A 101 -21.34 15.32 -5.07
CA MET A 101 -19.87 15.39 -5.19
C MET A 101 -19.20 14.20 -4.51
N PHE A 102 -19.67 13.84 -3.32
CA PHE A 102 -19.13 12.71 -2.57
C PHE A 102 -19.37 11.37 -3.28
N ALA A 103 -20.61 11.09 -3.69
CA ALA A 103 -20.97 9.86 -4.40
C ALA A 103 -20.22 9.73 -5.74
N THR A 104 -20.10 10.83 -6.49
CA THR A 104 -19.31 10.86 -7.73
C THR A 104 -17.87 10.48 -7.45
N SER A 105 -17.27 11.08 -6.43
CA SER A 105 -15.86 10.82 -6.08
C SER A 105 -15.64 9.39 -5.60
N GLN A 106 -16.57 8.84 -4.81
CA GLN A 106 -16.54 7.43 -4.43
C GLN A 106 -16.59 6.51 -5.65
N ASP A 107 -17.42 6.82 -6.65
CA ASP A 107 -17.54 6.01 -7.85
C ASP A 107 -16.24 6.04 -8.69
N TYR A 108 -15.63 7.22 -8.86
CA TYR A 108 -14.33 7.34 -9.51
C TYR A 108 -13.23 6.59 -8.75
N LEU A 109 -13.15 6.74 -7.43
CA LEU A 109 -12.13 6.09 -6.61
C LEU A 109 -12.26 4.56 -6.63
N LYS A 110 -13.49 4.02 -6.66
CA LYS A 110 -13.73 2.58 -6.82
C LYS A 110 -13.15 2.05 -8.14
N ARG A 111 -13.25 2.83 -9.22
CA ARG A 111 -12.73 2.46 -10.55
C ARG A 111 -11.20 2.50 -10.64
N MET A 112 -10.53 3.30 -9.80
CA MET A 112 -9.07 3.46 -9.80
C MET A 112 -8.31 2.27 -9.19
N ASN A 113 -9.02 1.24 -8.72
CA ASN A 113 -8.45 0.08 -8.02
C ASN A 113 -7.40 0.47 -6.96
N MET A 114 -7.78 1.38 -6.06
CA MET A 114 -6.88 1.99 -5.06
C MET A 114 -6.14 0.94 -4.21
N LEU A 115 -6.77 -0.20 -3.93
CA LEU A 115 -6.12 -1.29 -3.19
C LEU A 115 -4.92 -1.87 -3.97
N GLN A 116 -5.05 -2.07 -5.28
CA GLN A 116 -3.92 -2.54 -6.10
C GLN A 116 -2.79 -1.51 -6.15
N SER A 117 -3.11 -0.22 -6.19
CA SER A 117 -2.11 0.85 -6.10
C SER A 117 -1.37 0.82 -4.75
N ILE A 118 -2.08 0.55 -3.64
CA ILE A 118 -1.48 0.38 -2.31
C ILE A 118 -0.60 -0.87 -2.26
N GLU A 119 -1.01 -1.98 -2.91
CA GLU A 119 -0.17 -3.18 -3.06
C GLU A 119 1.16 -2.84 -3.73
N GLY A 120 1.12 -2.03 -4.80
CA GLY A 120 2.32 -1.55 -5.50
C GLY A 120 3.26 -0.70 -4.63
N VAL A 121 2.73 0.05 -3.66
CA VAL A 121 3.56 0.80 -2.70
C VAL A 121 4.39 -0.17 -1.86
N TYR A 122 3.78 -1.20 -1.27
CA TYR A 122 4.52 -2.19 -0.47
C TYR A 122 5.58 -2.91 -1.29
N ALA A 123 5.26 -3.31 -2.53
CA ALA A 123 6.22 -3.96 -3.42
C ALA A 123 7.36 -3.04 -3.88
N THR A 124 7.20 -1.71 -3.79
CA THR A 124 8.26 -0.74 -4.11
C THR A 124 9.28 -0.62 -2.99
N TYR A 125 8.84 -0.70 -1.73
CA TYR A 125 9.68 -0.41 -0.57
C TYR A 125 10.16 -1.65 0.18
N TYR A 126 9.51 -2.80 -0.03
CA TYR A 126 9.85 -4.05 0.63
C TYR A 126 10.07 -5.17 -0.37
N THR A 127 11.09 -5.97 -0.12
CA THR A 127 11.27 -7.27 -0.75
C THR A 127 10.23 -8.27 -0.24
N ASP A 128 9.99 -9.35 -0.99
CA ASP A 128 9.08 -10.42 -0.55
C ASP A 128 9.48 -11.02 0.80
N GLN A 129 10.78 -11.11 1.09
CA GLN A 129 11.29 -11.62 2.37
C GLN A 129 10.95 -10.68 3.53
N GLU A 130 11.08 -9.37 3.33
CA GLU A 130 10.71 -8.37 4.33
C GLU A 130 9.21 -8.33 4.55
N ILE A 131 8.40 -8.46 3.48
CA ILE A 131 6.94 -8.58 3.58
C ILE A 131 6.56 -9.82 4.42
N GLN A 132 7.20 -10.97 4.17
CA GLN A 132 6.96 -12.19 4.95
C GLN A 132 7.39 -12.07 6.42
N ALA A 133 8.53 -11.44 6.68
CA ALA A 133 8.97 -11.16 8.05
C ALA A 133 7.98 -10.23 8.77
N TYR A 134 7.49 -9.21 8.08
CA TYR A 134 6.53 -8.26 8.62
C TYR A 134 5.18 -8.92 8.90
N LEU A 135 4.68 -9.73 7.97
CA LEU A 135 3.49 -10.57 8.16
C LEU A 135 3.61 -11.47 9.39
N LYS A 136 4.75 -12.17 9.53
CA LYS A 136 4.99 -13.06 10.68
C LYS A 136 4.89 -12.30 12.00
N PHE A 137 5.47 -11.10 12.05
CA PHE A 137 5.35 -10.22 13.22
C PHE A 137 3.90 -9.79 13.46
N LEU A 138 3.19 -9.28 12.45
CA LEU A 138 1.80 -8.82 12.60
C LEU A 138 0.82 -9.93 12.99
N LYS A 139 1.12 -11.18 12.66
CA LYS A 139 0.34 -12.35 13.08
C LYS A 139 0.61 -12.76 14.54
N SER A 140 1.65 -12.25 15.20
CA SER A 140 1.90 -12.53 16.62
C SER A 140 0.91 -11.75 17.50
N PRO A 141 0.60 -12.24 18.72
CA PRO A 141 -0.21 -11.48 19.68
C PRO A 141 0.38 -10.09 19.99
N GLU A 142 1.69 -10.01 20.13
CA GLU A 142 2.43 -8.77 20.39
C GLU A 142 2.37 -7.84 19.18
N GLY A 143 2.58 -8.36 17.97
CA GLY A 143 2.51 -7.56 16.74
C GLY A 143 1.12 -6.97 16.50
N ARG A 144 0.04 -7.73 16.75
CA ARG A 144 -1.33 -7.19 16.70
C ARG A 144 -1.56 -6.10 17.74
N SER A 145 -1.08 -6.31 18.97
CA SER A 145 -1.21 -5.34 20.07
C SER A 145 -0.45 -4.04 19.80
N ILE A 146 0.76 -4.14 19.24
CA ILE A 146 1.57 -2.99 18.84
C ILE A 146 0.89 -2.26 17.68
N MET A 147 0.46 -2.98 16.64
CA MET A 147 -0.20 -2.38 15.47
C MET A 147 -1.46 -1.60 15.87
N SER A 148 -2.32 -2.16 16.73
CA SER A 148 -3.56 -1.48 17.15
C SER A 148 -3.31 -0.22 17.99
N LYS A 149 -2.18 -0.16 18.71
CA LYS A 149 -1.79 0.99 19.54
C LYS A 149 -0.99 2.04 18.79
N ASN A 150 -0.37 1.70 17.65
CA ASN A 150 0.58 2.56 16.95
C ASN A 150 -0.03 3.93 16.60
N ALA A 151 -1.28 3.96 16.10
CA ALA A 151 -1.98 5.22 15.82
C ALA A 151 -2.18 6.10 17.08
N GLN A 152 -2.50 5.50 18.22
CA GLN A 152 -2.69 6.22 19.48
C GLN A 152 -1.35 6.76 20.02
N VAL A 153 -0.29 5.96 19.90
CA VAL A 153 1.06 6.37 20.30
C VAL A 153 1.53 7.56 19.47
N ASN A 154 1.38 7.51 18.14
CA ASN A 154 1.77 8.62 17.28
C ASN A 154 1.00 9.90 17.60
N ALA A 155 -0.32 9.80 17.79
CA ALA A 155 -1.15 10.94 18.20
C ALA A 155 -0.71 11.51 19.57
N ALA A 156 -0.39 10.65 20.54
CA ALA A 156 0.09 11.09 21.86
C ALA A 156 1.45 11.77 21.78
N VAL A 157 2.36 11.29 20.92
CA VAL A 157 3.66 11.91 20.66
C VAL A 157 3.48 13.29 20.03
N GLU A 158 2.66 13.41 18.99
CA GLU A 158 2.36 14.69 18.35
C GLU A 158 1.77 15.70 19.34
N GLN A 159 0.83 15.26 20.17
CA GLN A 159 0.22 16.08 21.22
C GLN A 159 1.27 16.55 22.25
N GLN A 160 2.16 15.65 22.68
CA GLN A 160 3.20 16.00 23.66
C GLN A 160 4.19 17.02 23.08
N VAL A 161 4.57 16.88 21.81
CA VAL A 161 5.41 17.86 21.11
C VAL A 161 4.71 19.22 21.04
N ALA A 162 3.42 19.24 20.68
CA ALA A 162 2.65 20.48 20.63
C ALA A 162 2.57 21.19 21.99
N ILE A 163 2.34 20.44 23.09
CA ILE A 163 2.36 20.97 24.46
C ILE A 163 3.73 21.55 24.80
N SER A 164 4.81 20.84 24.47
CA SER A 164 6.18 21.30 24.72
C SER A 164 6.50 22.59 23.97
N ILE A 165 6.10 22.71 22.70
CA ILE A 165 6.25 23.94 21.91
C ILE A 165 5.45 25.08 22.52
N ALA A 166 4.19 24.83 22.91
CA ALA A 166 3.36 25.84 23.55
C ALA A 166 3.94 26.33 24.88
N ASN A 167 4.52 25.44 25.68
CA ASN A 167 5.19 25.79 26.93
C ASN A 167 6.48 26.58 26.69
N LEU A 168 7.27 26.18 25.69
CA LEU A 168 8.46 26.93 25.28
C LEU A 168 8.09 28.37 24.87
N ALA A 169 7.06 28.54 24.04
CA ALA A 169 6.59 29.85 23.60
C ALA A 169 6.11 30.76 24.76
N LYS A 170 5.62 30.16 25.84
CA LYS A 170 5.23 30.86 27.08
C LYS A 170 6.41 31.13 28.03
N SER A 171 7.57 30.53 27.80
CA SER A 171 8.72 30.69 28.69
C SER A 171 9.30 32.09 28.59
N MET A 172 9.67 32.66 29.75
CA MET A 172 10.19 34.02 29.83
C MET A 172 11.49 34.22 29.05
N SER A 173 12.41 33.25 29.11
CA SER A 173 13.68 33.30 28.38
C SER A 173 13.47 33.29 26.87
N PHE A 174 12.53 32.48 26.36
CA PHE A 174 12.18 32.47 24.96
C PHE A 174 11.56 33.80 24.51
N GLN A 175 10.61 34.34 25.27
CA GLN A 175 9.99 35.63 24.96
C GLN A 175 10.99 36.79 24.98
N GLN A 176 11.90 36.80 25.96
CA GLN A 176 12.97 37.79 26.03
C GLN A 176 13.89 37.71 24.81
N LYS A 177 14.29 36.49 24.42
CA LYS A 177 15.15 36.29 23.25
C LYS A 177 14.47 36.74 21.96
N ILE A 178 13.21 36.37 21.74
CA ILE A 178 12.43 36.82 20.58
C ILE A 178 12.28 38.34 20.56
N SER A 179 11.99 38.98 21.70
CA SER A 179 11.89 40.43 21.81
C SER A 179 13.22 41.12 21.46
N GLN A 180 14.33 40.63 22.02
CA GLN A 180 15.67 41.16 21.74
C GLN A 180 16.03 41.02 20.26
N ASP A 181 15.81 39.85 19.67
CA ASP A 181 16.11 39.62 18.26
C ASP A 181 15.24 40.48 17.34
N THR A 182 13.96 40.64 17.69
CA THR A 182 13.05 41.55 16.97
C THR A 182 13.56 42.99 17.02
N GLN A 183 13.95 43.49 18.19
CA GLN A 183 14.53 44.84 18.31
C GLN A 183 15.80 44.98 17.47
N ASN A 184 16.70 43.99 17.54
CA ASN A 184 17.95 43.98 16.77
C ASN A 184 17.71 44.02 15.26
N ILE A 185 16.68 43.34 14.77
CA ILE A 185 16.29 43.36 13.35
C ILE A 185 15.67 44.71 12.99
N LEU A 186 14.76 45.24 13.81
CA LEU A 186 14.10 46.52 13.54
C LEU A 186 15.09 47.69 13.50
N MET A 187 16.14 47.68 14.33
CA MET A 187 17.19 48.71 14.32
C MET A 187 18.02 48.75 13.02
N GLN A 188 17.96 47.70 12.19
CA GLN A 188 18.63 47.68 10.88
C GLN A 188 17.82 48.41 9.79
N LEU A 189 16.56 48.73 10.06
CA LEU A 189 15.71 49.45 9.12
C LEU A 189 16.03 50.95 9.14
N PRO A 190 16.05 51.62 7.98
CA PRO A 190 16.30 53.06 7.92
C PRO A 190 15.17 53.81 8.63
N VAL A 191 15.53 54.75 9.50
CA VAL A 191 14.57 55.65 10.14
C VAL A 191 14.01 56.59 9.08
N LYS A 192 12.68 56.74 9.05
CA LYS A 192 12.00 57.67 8.16
C LYS A 192 12.51 59.09 8.44
N LYS A 193 13.05 59.75 7.41
CA LYS A 193 13.44 61.17 7.45
C LYS A 193 12.21 62.06 7.46
#